data_AF-H0SVI9-F1
#
_entry.id   AF-H0SVI9-F1
#
_cell.length_a   1.000
_cell.length_b   1.000
_cell.length_c   1.000
_cell.angle_alpha   90.00
_cell.angle_beta   90.00
_cell.angle_gamma   90.00
#
_symmetry.space_group_name_H-M   'P 1'
#
loop_
_entity.id
_entity.type
_entity.pdbx_description
1 polymer ?
#
loop_
_entity_poly.entity_id
_entity_poly.type
_entity_poly.pdbx_seq_one_letter_code
_entity_poly.pdbx_strand_id
1 'polypeptide(L)'
;MADILIRKVDDTTKELLRLRAQRRGKSLEADLRETLEKLAREEAESPDDVEPFGSWLVAISRPGVDLDDVLEELRSAPIRPAPLE
;
A
#
# COMPACT_ATOMS: atom_id res chain seq x y z
N MET A 1 -15.13 -1.02 -16.54
CA MET A 1 -14.84 -2.47 -16.47
C MET A 1 -13.50 -2.67 -17.13
N ALA A 2 -12.54 -3.26 -16.43
CA ALA A 2 -11.19 -3.48 -16.92
C ALA A 2 -10.84 -4.95 -16.64
N ASP A 3 -10.20 -5.61 -17.62
CA ASP A 3 -9.93 -7.04 -17.57
C ASP A 3 -8.42 -7.29 -17.55
N ILE A 4 -7.98 -8.27 -16.76
CA ILE A 4 -6.58 -8.67 -16.63
C ILE A 4 -6.45 -10.15 -17.00
N LEU A 5 -5.57 -10.45 -17.97
CA LEU A 5 -5.21 -11.82 -18.33
C LEU A 5 -3.82 -12.17 -17.79
N ILE A 6 -3.77 -13.03 -16.77
CA ILE A 6 -2.52 -13.54 -16.23
C ILE A 6 -2.16 -14.85 -16.94
N ARG A 7 -1.05 -14.84 -17.69
CA ARG A 7 -0.56 -16.02 -18.44
C ARG A 7 0.66 -16.63 -17.75
N LYS A 8 0.91 -17.91 -18.03
CA LYS A 8 2.08 -18.66 -17.52
C LYS A 8 2.14 -18.68 -15.99
N VAL A 9 0.99 -18.76 -15.33
CA VAL A 9 0.93 -19.04 -13.89
C VAL A 9 1.25 -20.52 -13.70
N ASP A 10 2.13 -20.82 -12.76
CA ASP A 10 2.42 -22.19 -12.37
C ASP A 10 1.15 -22.91 -11.88
N ASP A 11 0.97 -24.16 -12.28
CA ASP A 11 -0.26 -24.92 -12.00
C ASP A 11 -0.46 -25.13 -10.49
N THR A 12 0.62 -25.30 -9.73
CA THR A 12 0.57 -25.42 -8.27
C THR A 12 0.07 -24.12 -7.66
N THR A 13 0.60 -22.98 -8.12
CA THR A 13 0.15 -21.66 -7.68
C THR A 13 -1.33 -21.43 -7.97
N LYS A 14 -1.78 -21.81 -9.17
CA LYS A 14 -3.19 -21.70 -9.57
C LYS A 14 -4.11 -22.52 -8.66
N GLU A 15 -3.72 -23.76 -8.31
CA GLU A 15 -4.54 -24.59 -7.42
C GLU A 15 -4.55 -24.06 -5.99
N LEU A 16 -3.42 -23.55 -5.47
CA LEU A 16 -3.39 -22.92 -4.15
C LEU A 16 -4.33 -21.71 -4.06
N LEU A 17 -4.36 -20.87 -5.10
CA LEU A 17 -5.30 -19.75 -5.19
C LEU A 17 -6.76 -20.23 -5.27
N ARG A 18 -7.02 -21.31 -6.02
CA ARG A 18 -8.36 -21.93 -6.12
C ARG A 18 -8.84 -22.45 -4.77
N LEU A 19 -7.99 -23.17 -4.04
CA LEU A 19 -8.26 -23.68 -2.71
C LEU A 19 -8.47 -22.56 -1.69
N ARG A 20 -7.75 -21.45 -1.81
CA ARG A 20 -7.96 -20.25 -0.99
C ARG A 20 -9.34 -19.65 -1.25
N ALA A 21 -9.73 -19.48 -2.52
CA ALA A 21 -11.05 -18.94 -2.87
C ALA A 21 -12.19 -19.85 -2.38
N GLN A 22 -12.05 -21.17 -2.52
CA GLN A 22 -13.01 -22.15 -1.98
C GLN A 22 -13.16 -22.04 -0.47
N ARG A 23 -12.05 -21.95 0.28
CA ARG A 23 -12.08 -21.75 1.74
C ARG A 23 -12.83 -20.49 2.16
N ARG A 24 -12.90 -19.49 1.29
CA ARG A 24 -13.62 -18.23 1.49
C ARG A 24 -15.04 -18.22 0.91
N GLY A 25 -15.48 -19.32 0.28
CA GLY A 25 -16.79 -19.42 -0.36
C GLY A 25 -16.96 -18.52 -1.59
N LYS A 26 -15.86 -18.16 -2.26
CA LYS A 26 -15.85 -17.23 -3.41
C LYS A 26 -15.34 -17.92 -4.68
N SER A 27 -15.66 -17.35 -5.84
CA SER A 27 -14.98 -17.72 -7.09
C SER A 27 -13.52 -17.30 -7.03
N LEU A 28 -12.65 -18.00 -7.78
CA LEU A 28 -11.24 -17.66 -7.89
C LEU A 28 -11.05 -16.20 -8.35
N GLU A 29 -11.83 -15.79 -9.36
CA GLU A 29 -11.79 -14.45 -9.92
C GLU A 29 -12.25 -13.39 -8.89
N ALA A 30 -13.27 -13.67 -8.08
CA ALA A 30 -13.69 -12.77 -7.02
C ALA A 30 -12.64 -12.62 -5.89
N ASP A 31 -12.01 -13.71 -5.44
CA ASP A 31 -10.96 -13.64 -4.41
C ASP A 31 -9.72 -12.90 -4.92
N LEU A 32 -9.34 -13.12 -6.18
CA LEU A 32 -8.23 -12.41 -6.82
C LEU A 32 -8.51 -10.91 -6.92
N ARG A 33 -9.72 -10.53 -7.37
CA ARG A 33 -10.10 -9.12 -7.49
C ARG A 33 -10.03 -8.41 -6.15
N GLU A 34 -10.63 -8.98 -5.11
CA GLU A 34 -10.58 -8.39 -3.76
C GLU A 34 -9.16 -8.29 -3.22
N THR A 35 -8.33 -9.29 -3.51
CA THR A 35 -6.92 -9.28 -3.08
C THR A 35 -6.13 -8.18 -3.79
N LEU A 36 -6.32 -8.03 -5.10
CA LEU A 36 -5.68 -6.98 -5.89
C LEU A 36 -6.18 -5.59 -5.48
N GLU A 37 -7.48 -5.42 -5.24
CA GLU A 37 -8.05 -4.16 -4.74
C GLU A 37 -7.50 -3.79 -3.36
N LYS A 38 -7.38 -4.78 -2.47
CA LYS A 38 -6.78 -4.58 -1.15
C LYS A 38 -5.32 -4.14 -1.26
N LEU A 39 -4.51 -4.85 -2.06
CA LEU A 39 -3.09 -4.51 -2.28
C LEU A 39 -2.93 -3.12 -2.91
N ALA A 40 -3.74 -2.80 -3.92
CA ALA A 40 -3.69 -1.49 -4.56
C ALA A 40 -4.06 -0.35 -3.60
N ARG A 41 -5.01 -0.59 -2.69
CA ARG A 41 -5.37 0.37 -1.65
C ARG A 41 -4.26 0.51 -0.60
N GLU A 42 -3.69 -0.60 -0.15
CA GLU A 42 -2.58 -0.60 0.81
C GLU A 42 -1.37 0.17 0.26
N GLU A 43 -1.05 0.00 -1.03
CA GLU A 43 0.02 0.75 -1.70
C GLU A 43 -0.32 2.25 -1.80
N ALA A 44 -1.53 2.59 -2.26
CA ALA A 44 -1.96 3.98 -2.39
C ALA A 44 -2.09 4.73 -1.04
N GLU A 45 -2.38 3.99 0.04
CA GLU A 45 -2.48 4.51 1.40
C GLU A 45 -1.16 4.40 2.20
N SER A 46 -0.11 3.82 1.59
CA SER A 46 1.23 3.77 2.16
C SER A 46 1.92 5.13 1.99
N PRO A 47 2.17 5.89 3.07
CA PRO A 47 2.82 7.19 2.98
C PRO A 47 4.30 7.09 2.56
N ASP A 48 4.88 5.88 2.59
CA ASP A 48 6.29 5.64 2.32
C ASP A 48 6.68 5.92 0.85
N ASP A 49 5.69 5.98 -0.07
CA ASP A 49 5.90 6.35 -1.47
C ASP A 49 5.71 7.84 -1.77
N VAL A 50 5.20 8.63 -0.82
CA VAL A 50 4.97 10.08 -1.03
C VAL A 50 6.28 10.85 -0.92
N GLU A 51 7.20 10.42 -0.05
CA GLU A 51 8.61 10.81 -0.06
C GLU A 51 9.38 9.89 0.90
N PRO A 52 10.43 9.18 0.48
CA PRO A 52 11.26 8.41 1.42
C PRO A 52 11.74 9.33 2.54
N PHE A 53 11.61 8.91 3.81
CA PHE A 53 11.93 9.74 4.98
C PHE A 53 13.30 10.43 4.89
N GLY A 54 14.32 9.77 4.32
CA GLY A 54 15.63 10.35 4.11
C GLY A 54 15.66 11.50 3.10
N SER A 55 14.90 11.39 2.00
CA SER A 55 14.73 12.45 1.01
C SER A 55 13.99 13.65 1.62
N TRP A 56 12.93 13.38 2.37
CA TRP A 56 12.17 14.39 3.10
C TRP A 56 13.04 15.12 4.13
N LEU A 57 13.81 14.39 4.94
CA LEU A 57 14.70 14.96 5.95
C LEU A 57 15.78 15.85 5.32
N VAL A 58 16.34 15.44 4.17
CA VAL A 58 17.28 16.25 3.40
C VAL A 58 16.61 17.50 2.85
N ALA A 59 15.35 17.43 2.40
CA ALA A 59 14.63 18.58 1.88
C ALA A 59 14.40 19.64 2.96
N ILE A 60 13.97 19.24 4.16
CA ILE A 60 13.66 20.17 5.25
C ILE A 60 14.90 20.72 5.97
N SER A 61 16.05 20.05 5.88
CA SER A 61 17.29 20.46 6.57
C SER A 61 18.19 21.40 5.75
N ARG A 62 17.75 21.81 4.54
CA ARG A 62 18.53 22.72 3.70
C ARG A 62 18.55 24.15 4.26
N PRO A 63 19.65 24.90 4.08
CA PRO A 63 19.69 26.31 4.42
C PRO A 63 18.60 27.09 3.67
N GLY A 64 17.82 27.90 4.40
CA GLY A 64 16.75 28.73 3.83
C GLY A 64 15.35 28.12 3.88
N VAL A 65 15.19 26.92 4.47
CA VAL A 65 13.88 26.37 4.82
C VAL A 65 13.44 26.95 6.18
N ASP A 66 12.20 27.43 6.24
CA ASP A 66 11.57 27.78 7.51
C ASP A 66 11.06 26.52 8.19
N LEU A 67 11.75 26.12 9.26
CA LEU A 67 11.41 24.91 10.01
C LEU A 67 10.15 25.09 10.85
N ASP A 68 9.81 26.32 11.24
CA ASP A 68 8.65 26.54 12.10
C ASP A 68 7.34 26.25 11.33
N ASP A 69 7.25 26.73 10.09
CA ASP A 69 6.12 26.46 9.18
C ASP A 69 5.98 24.95 8.87
N VAL A 70 7.09 24.28 8.56
CA VAL A 70 7.11 22.84 8.27
C VAL A 70 6.67 22.02 9.49
N LEU A 71 7.10 22.41 10.69
CA LEU A 71 6.70 21.73 11.92
C LEU A 71 5.23 21.97 12.28
N GLU A 72 4.67 23.14 11.95
CA GLU A 72 3.25 23.44 12.17
C GLU A 72 2.35 22.58 11.26
N GLU A 73 2.73 22.39 10.00
CA GLU A 73 2.05 21.49 9.07
C GLU A 73 2.09 20.03 9.59
N LEU A 74 3.26 19.58 10.05
CA LEU A 74 3.45 18.21 10.55
C LEU A 74 2.60 17.92 11.80
N ARG A 75 2.47 18.90 12.70
CA ARG A 75 1.66 18.77 13.94
C ARG A 75 0.16 18.77 13.65
N SER A 76 -0.25 19.37 12.55
CA SER A 76 -1.65 19.42 12.10
C SER A 76 -2.07 18.17 11.34
N ALA A 77 -1.12 17.32 10.95
CA ALA A 77 -1.38 16.05 10.30
C ALA A 77 -2.09 15.06 11.25
N PRO A 78 -2.97 14.19 10.74
CA PRO A 78 -3.67 13.20 11.55
C PRO A 78 -2.69 12.22 12.21
N ILE A 79 -2.75 12.12 13.54
CA ILE A 79 -1.89 11.23 14.32
C ILE A 79 -2.35 9.78 14.14
N ARG A 80 -1.48 8.94 13.60
CA ARG A 80 -1.69 7.48 13.57
C ARG A 80 -0.96 6.84 14.75
N PRO A 81 -1.61 5.98 15.55
CA PRO A 81 -0.93 5.24 16.60
C PRO A 81 0.11 4.31 15.97
N ALA A 82 1.35 4.36 16.47
CA ALA A 82 2.38 3.42 16.07
C ALA A 82 2.03 2.04 16.65
N PRO A 83 2.08 0.95 15.85
CA PRO A 83 2.01 -0.39 16.41
C PRO A 83 3.26 -0.61 17.25
N LEU A 84 3.09 -0.71 18.56
CA LEU A 84 4.13 -1.16 19.47
C LEU A 84 4.05 -2.69 19.51
N GLU A 85 4.94 -3.36 18.80
CA GLU A 85 5.25 -4.79 19.02
C GLU A 85 6.42 -4.94 19.99
#